data_AF-A0A5E4SML9-F1
#
_entry.id   AF-A0A5E4SML9-F1
#
_cell.length_a   1.000
_cell.length_b   1.000
_cell.length_c   1.000
_cell.angle_alpha   90.00
_cell.angle_beta   90.00
_cell.angle_gamma   90.00
#
_symmetry.space_group_name_H-M   'P 1'
#
loop_
_entity.id
_entity.type
_entity.pdbx_description
1 polymer ?
#
loop_
_entity_poly.entity_id
_entity_poly.type
_entity_poly.pdbx_seq_one_letter_code
_entity_poly.pdbx_strand_id
1 'polypeptide(L)'
;MINASSLEGDADENSVFDRELFDERGHWNDHARPRAWPRPETLVAQQQFWALFDGCLNTLPESTGRVFSMRELLDMDIAEICRELDLDANHCSVLLYRARTRLRTCLSAKGLEANDALG
;
A
#
# COMPACT_ATOMS: atom_id res chain seq x y z
N MET A 1 13.99 -16.80 -16.66
CA MET A 1 15.21 -15.97 -16.74
C MET A 1 15.27 -15.43 -18.15
N ILE A 2 15.23 -14.11 -18.32
CA ILE A 2 15.32 -13.49 -19.65
C ILE A 2 16.81 -13.52 -20.02
N ASN A 3 17.14 -14.23 -21.10
CA ASN A 3 18.49 -14.33 -21.63
C ASN A 3 18.83 -13.01 -22.35
N ALA A 4 19.82 -12.28 -21.87
CA ALA A 4 20.24 -11.00 -22.46
C ALA A 4 20.70 -11.15 -23.91
N SER A 5 21.18 -12.34 -24.31
CA SER A 5 21.62 -12.63 -25.68
C SER A 5 20.47 -12.77 -26.69
N SER A 6 19.20 -12.77 -26.26
CA SER A 6 18.05 -12.72 -27.17
C SER A 6 17.68 -11.29 -27.62
N LEU A 7 18.38 -10.27 -27.12
CA LEU A 7 18.22 -8.87 -27.56
C LEU A 7 19.12 -8.52 -28.74
N GLU A 8 19.95 -9.46 -29.22
CA GLU A 8 20.85 -9.29 -30.36
C GLU A 8 20.19 -9.73 -31.68
N GLY A 9 18.87 -9.55 -31.80
CA GLY A 9 18.16 -9.72 -33.07
C GLY A 9 17.99 -8.37 -33.73
N ASP A 10 18.76 -8.10 -34.79
CA ASP A 10 18.71 -6.93 -35.69
C ASP A 10 17.74 -5.84 -35.24
N ALA A 11 18.18 -5.04 -34.27
CA ALA A 11 17.51 -3.78 -33.97
C ALA A 11 17.75 -2.89 -35.19
N ASP A 12 16.76 -2.84 -36.09
CA ASP A 12 16.63 -1.70 -36.98
C ASP A 12 16.60 -0.47 -36.07
N GLU A 13 17.73 0.25 -36.01
CA GLU A 13 18.01 1.41 -35.16
C GLU A 13 17.01 2.58 -35.38
N ASN A 14 16.03 2.34 -36.26
CA ASN A 14 14.95 3.22 -36.68
C ASN A 14 13.55 2.60 -36.52
N SER A 15 13.44 1.54 -35.71
CA SER A 15 12.17 0.89 -35.43
C SER A 15 11.14 1.91 -34.93
N VAL A 16 9.87 1.72 -35.26
CA VAL A 16 8.79 2.58 -34.74
C VAL A 16 8.82 2.62 -33.20
N PHE A 17 9.26 1.54 -32.58
CA PHE A 17 9.39 1.41 -31.14
C PHE A 17 10.49 2.33 -30.56
N ASP A 18 11.67 2.37 -31.16
CA ASP A 18 12.75 3.24 -30.69
C ASP A 18 12.41 4.73 -30.85
N ARG A 19 11.71 5.10 -31.93
CA ARG A 19 11.23 6.48 -32.13
C ARG A 19 10.15 6.89 -31.12
N GLU A 20 9.38 5.94 -30.61
CA GLU A 20 8.40 6.20 -29.55
C GLU A 20 9.10 6.37 -28.20
N LEU A 21 10.15 5.59 -27.93
CA LEU A 21 10.85 5.60 -26.66
C LEU A 21 11.90 6.72 -26.53
N PHE A 22 12.62 7.03 -27.61
CA PHE A 22 13.79 7.90 -27.60
C PHE A 22 13.67 9.07 -28.58
N ASP A 23 14.28 10.21 -28.24
CA ASP A 23 14.47 11.34 -29.13
C ASP A 23 15.64 11.09 -30.10
N GLU A 24 15.81 11.96 -31.09
CA GLU A 24 16.91 11.87 -32.08
C GLU A 24 18.32 11.97 -31.45
N ARG A 25 18.42 12.34 -30.17
CA ARG A 25 19.69 12.41 -29.41
C ARG A 25 19.88 11.18 -28.51
N GLY A 26 18.99 10.20 -28.56
CA GLY A 26 19.03 8.97 -27.77
C GLY A 26 18.54 9.13 -26.32
N HIS A 27 17.86 10.22 -25.97
CA HIS A 27 17.25 10.38 -24.65
C HIS A 27 15.81 9.87 -24.65
N TRP A 28 15.32 9.42 -23.49
CA TRP A 28 13.92 9.07 -23.33
C TRP A 28 13.00 10.25 -23.67
N ASN A 29 11.98 9.99 -24.49
CA ASN A 29 10.85 10.91 -24.64
C ASN A 29 10.12 11.05 -23.29
N ASP A 30 9.61 12.24 -22.99
CA ASP A 30 8.99 12.54 -21.68
C ASP A 30 7.85 11.58 -21.31
N HIS A 31 7.05 11.14 -22.29
CA HIS A 31 5.95 10.19 -22.10
C HIS A 31 6.41 8.74 -21.91
N ALA A 32 7.56 8.38 -22.46
CA ALA A 32 8.13 7.05 -22.40
C ALA A 32 9.14 6.87 -21.26
N ARG A 33 9.56 7.98 -20.63
CA ARG A 33 10.57 7.99 -19.57
C ARG A 33 10.16 7.05 -18.42
N PRO A 34 10.98 6.04 -18.09
CA PRO A 34 10.71 5.15 -16.98
C PRO A 34 10.60 5.92 -15.68
N ARG A 35 9.61 5.55 -14.87
CA ARG A 35 9.56 6.02 -13.49
C ARG A 35 10.74 5.44 -12.72
N ALA A 36 11.31 6.25 -11.83
CA ALA A 36 12.32 5.77 -10.90
C ALA A 36 11.75 4.57 -10.12
N TRP A 37 12.51 3.48 -10.06
CA TRP A 37 12.14 2.35 -9.22
C TRP A 37 12.19 2.78 -7.75
N PRO A 38 11.29 2.26 -6.91
CA PRO A 38 11.40 2.45 -5.48
C PRO A 38 12.72 1.88 -4.98
N ARG A 39 13.29 2.48 -3.95
CA ARG A 39 14.52 1.96 -3.34
C ARG A 39 14.22 0.61 -2.69
N PRO A 40 15.14 -0.37 -2.75
CA PRO A 40 14.94 -1.68 -2.12
C PRO A 40 14.53 -1.59 -0.64
N GLU A 41 15.10 -0.63 0.09
CA GLU A 41 14.82 -0.39 1.50
C GLU A 41 13.35 0.01 1.73
N THR A 42 12.76 0.79 0.81
CA THR A 42 11.35 1.20 0.87
C THR A 42 10.42 0.00 0.72
N LEU A 43 10.74 -0.93 -0.19
CA LEU A 43 9.93 -2.14 -0.40
C LEU A 43 9.96 -3.05 0.84
N VAL A 44 11.15 -3.24 1.43
CA VAL A 44 11.31 -4.04 2.65
C VAL A 44 10.59 -3.40 3.83
N ALA A 45 10.73 -2.07 4.02
CA ALA A 45 10.05 -1.34 5.08
C ALA A 45 8.52 -1.46 4.97
N GLN A 46 7.98 -1.32 3.75
CA GLN A 46 6.55 -1.49 3.50
C GLN A 46 6.07 -2.91 3.84
N GLN A 47 6.82 -3.94 3.44
CA GLN A 47 6.49 -5.32 3.78
C GLN A 47 6.50 -5.58 5.30
N GLN A 48 7.50 -5.04 6.00
CA GLN A 48 7.60 -5.15 7.46
C GLN A 48 6.44 -4.44 8.15
N PHE A 49 6.08 -3.24 7.70
CA PHE A 49 4.94 -2.50 8.22
C PHE A 49 3.64 -3.33 8.13
N TRP A 50 3.34 -3.89 6.95
CA TRP A 50 2.13 -4.68 6.76
C TRP A 50 2.10 -5.95 7.62
N ALA A 51 3.24 -6.61 7.82
CA ALA A 51 3.33 -7.77 8.71
C ALA A 51 3.03 -7.39 10.18
N LEU A 52 3.54 -6.25 10.65
CA LEU A 52 3.25 -5.76 12.00
C LEU A 52 1.80 -5.29 12.14
N PHE A 53 1.27 -4.60 11.12
CA PHE A 53 -0.11 -4.16 11.06
C PHE A 53 -1.09 -5.32 11.11
N ASP A 54 -0.91 -6.33 10.25
CA ASP A 54 -1.76 -7.53 10.25
C ASP A 54 -1.68 -8.26 11.60
N GLY A 55 -0.48 -8.41 12.15
CA GLY A 55 -0.29 -8.99 13.48
C GLY A 55 -1.03 -8.22 14.58
N CYS A 56 -1.04 -6.88 14.53
CA CYS A 56 -1.80 -6.06 15.49
C CYS A 56 -3.32 -6.11 15.25
N LEU A 57 -3.75 -6.08 13.98
CA LEU A 57 -5.15 -6.14 13.60
C LEU A 57 -5.79 -7.45 14.09
N ASN A 58 -5.09 -8.58 13.92
CA ASN A 58 -5.54 -9.91 14.35
C ASN A 58 -5.57 -10.10 15.89
N THR A 59 -5.04 -9.14 16.66
CA THR A 59 -5.14 -9.16 18.14
C THR A 59 -6.35 -8.38 18.66
N LEU A 60 -7.04 -7.62 17.81
CA LEU A 60 -8.25 -6.91 18.21
C LEU A 60 -9.38 -7.92 18.48
N PRO A 61 -10.27 -7.63 19.44
CA PRO A 61 -11.51 -8.41 19.54
C PRO A 61 -12.29 -8.36 18.24
N GLU A 62 -12.93 -9.47 17.89
CA GLU A 62 -13.59 -9.68 16.60
C GLU A 62 -14.50 -8.51 16.17
N SER A 63 -15.40 -8.05 17.05
CA SER A 63 -16.30 -6.93 16.74
C SER A 63 -15.57 -5.61 16.49
N THR A 64 -14.48 -5.37 17.23
CA THR A 64 -13.65 -4.17 17.10
C THR A 64 -12.83 -4.20 15.81
N GLY A 65 -12.23 -5.36 15.49
CA GLY A 65 -11.49 -5.59 14.25
C GLY A 65 -12.40 -5.45 13.03
N ARG A 66 -13.59 -6.07 13.07
CA ARG A 66 -14.56 -6.02 11.96
C ARG A 66 -15.01 -4.58 11.65
N VAL A 67 -15.40 -3.81 12.67
CA VAL A 67 -15.78 -2.40 12.51
C VAL A 67 -14.63 -1.56 11.93
N PHE A 68 -13.40 -1.80 12.40
CA PHE A 68 -12.23 -1.09 11.88
C PHE A 68 -11.94 -1.45 10.42
N SER A 69 -11.92 -2.73 10.07
CA SER A 69 -11.67 -3.18 8.69
C SER A 69 -12.72 -2.64 7.72
N MET A 70 -14.00 -2.69 8.11
CA MET A 70 -15.08 -2.13 7.30
C MET A 70 -14.90 -0.62 7.09
N ARG A 71 -14.49 0.12 8.12
CA ARG A 71 -14.33 1.57 7.99
C ARG A 71 -13.07 1.99 7.24
N GLU A 72 -11.92 1.40 7.56
CA GLU A 72 -10.61 1.94 7.15
C GLU A 72 -10.00 1.17 5.97
N LEU A 73 -10.40 -0.09 5.75
CA LEU A 73 -9.88 -0.92 4.65
C LEU A 73 -10.88 -1.08 3.51
N LEU A 74 -12.17 -1.09 3.83
CA LEU A 74 -13.26 -1.20 2.84
C LEU A 74 -13.95 0.14 2.55
N ASP A 75 -13.54 1.21 3.22
CA ASP A 75 -14.07 2.58 3.09
C ASP A 75 -15.60 2.67 3.21
N MET A 76 -16.20 1.81 4.05
CA MET A 76 -17.65 1.82 4.31
C MET A 76 -18.04 2.96 5.24
N ASP A 77 -19.25 3.50 5.06
CA ASP A 77 -19.76 4.54 5.92
C ASP A 77 -20.25 4.01 7.27
N ILE A 78 -20.11 4.83 8.32
CA ILE A 78 -20.51 4.45 9.70
C ILE A 78 -21.98 4.02 9.72
N ALA A 79 -22.85 4.70 8.97
CA ALA A 79 -24.27 4.32 8.88
C ALA A 79 -24.47 2.96 8.21
N GLU A 80 -23.64 2.57 7.26
CA GLU A 80 -23.67 1.26 6.60
C GLU A 80 -23.16 0.18 7.55
N ILE A 81 -22.07 0.44 8.25
CA ILE A 81 -21.48 -0.45 9.25
C ILE A 81 -22.48 -0.72 10.39
N CYS A 82 -23.13 0.32 10.91
CA CYS A 82 -24.16 0.19 11.94
C CYS A 82 -25.31 -0.71 11.49
N ARG A 83 -25.79 -0.55 10.25
CA ARG A 83 -26.85 -1.41 9.71
C ARG A 83 -26.41 -2.85 9.50
N GLU A 84 -25.22 -3.06 8.94
CA GLU A 84 -24.69 -4.39 8.64
C GLU A 84 -24.42 -5.22 9.90
N LEU A 85 -24.00 -4.56 10.98
CA LEU A 85 -23.64 -5.22 12.25
C LEU A 85 -24.72 -5.15 13.33
N ASP A 86 -25.89 -4.57 13.00
CA ASP A 86 -26.99 -4.31 13.95
C ASP A 86 -26.52 -3.55 15.21
N LEU A 87 -25.80 -2.45 14.99
CA LEU A 87 -25.25 -1.58 16.03
C LEU A 87 -25.87 -0.19 15.96
N ASP A 88 -25.95 0.48 17.11
CA ASP A 88 -26.19 1.91 17.13
C ASP A 88 -24.91 2.73 16.83
N ALA A 89 -25.10 4.00 16.48
CA ALA A 89 -24.01 4.90 16.13
C ALA A 89 -23.02 5.14 17.28
N ASN A 90 -23.49 5.14 18.52
CA ASN A 90 -22.64 5.37 19.68
C ASN A 90 -21.73 4.16 19.92
N HIS A 91 -22.27 2.94 19.85
CA HIS A 91 -21.51 1.71 19.98
C HIS A 91 -20.49 1.56 18.85
N CYS A 92 -20.87 1.82 17.59
CA CYS A 92 -19.94 1.80 16.46
C CYS A 92 -18.78 2.80 16.66
N SER A 93 -19.09 4.02 17.09
CA SER A 93 -18.09 5.06 17.37
C SER A 93 -17.12 4.64 18.48
N VAL A 94 -17.63 4.02 19.54
CA VAL A 94 -16.81 3.48 20.64
C VAL A 94 -15.91 2.33 20.16
N LEU A 95 -16.42 1.43 19.32
CA LEU A 95 -15.63 0.33 18.74
C LEU A 95 -14.51 0.86 17.85
N LEU A 96 -14.80 1.85 16.97
CA LEU A 96 -13.78 2.50 16.14
C LEU A 96 -12.69 3.17 16.99
N TYR A 97 -13.08 3.94 18.00
CA TYR A 97 -12.13 4.58 18.92
C TYR A 97 -11.22 3.54 19.61
N ARG A 98 -11.81 2.44 20.10
CA ARG A 98 -11.08 1.34 20.74
C ARG A 98 -10.11 0.66 19.76
N ALA A 99 -10.55 0.42 18.52
CA ALA A 99 -9.71 -0.17 17.49
C ALA A 99 -8.48 0.68 17.20
N ARG A 100 -8.67 1.98 16.91
CA ARG A 100 -7.58 2.91 16.61
C ARG A 100 -6.60 3.03 17.78
N THR A 101 -7.11 3.12 19.00
CA THR A 101 -6.26 3.22 20.20
C THR A 101 -5.42 1.96 20.40
N ARG A 102 -6.03 0.77 20.26
CA ARG A 102 -5.32 -0.51 20.41
C ARG A 102 -4.30 -0.75 19.31
N LEU A 103 -4.64 -0.46 18.05
CA LEU A 103 -3.71 -0.56 16.93
C LEU A 103 -2.51 0.35 17.14
N ARG A 104 -2.74 1.62 17.50
CA ARG A 104 -1.66 2.55 17.83
C ARG A 104 -0.76 1.99 18.93
N THR A 105 -1.33 1.55 20.05
CA THR A 105 -0.54 1.00 21.17
C THR A 105 0.25 -0.24 20.77
N CYS A 106 -0.36 -1.15 20.00
CA CYS A 106 0.31 -2.37 19.54
C CYS A 106 1.47 -2.06 18.58
N LEU A 107 1.26 -1.16 17.62
CA LEU A 107 2.28 -0.75 16.65
C LEU A 107 3.44 -0.03 17.35
N SER A 108 3.15 0.89 18.27
CA SER A 108 4.20 1.55 19.07
C SER A 108 4.99 0.57 19.92
N ALA A 109 4.34 -0.43 20.53
CA ALA A 109 5.05 -1.47 21.27
C ALA A 109 5.94 -2.36 20.38
N LYS A 110 5.63 -2.44 19.08
CA LYS A 110 6.45 -3.14 18.06
C LYS A 110 7.55 -2.26 17.45
N GLY A 111 7.72 -1.03 17.96
CA GLY A 111 8.81 -0.13 17.58
C GLY A 111 8.48 0.83 16.42
N LEU A 112 7.20 0.97 16.04
CA LEU A 112 6.78 2.00 15.08
C LEU A 112 6.50 3.32 15.80
N GLU A 113 7.34 4.32 15.55
CA GLU A 113 7.19 5.68 16.05
C GLU A 113 6.35 6.52 15.06
N ALA A 114 5.82 7.67 15.51
CA ALA A 114 4.96 8.53 14.67
C ALA A 114 5.67 9.06 13.40
N ASN A 115 7.00 9.12 13.41
CA ASN A 115 7.80 9.55 12.26
C ASN A 115 7.99 8.45 11.20
N ASP A 116 7.76 7.17 11.53
CA ASP A 116 7.95 6.06 10.59
C ASP A 116 6.75 5.90 9.64
N ALA A 117 5.60 6.48 10.00
CA ALA A 117 4.36 6.40 9.22
C ALA A 117 4.23 7.49 8.13
N LEU A 118 5.11 8.49 8.12
CA LEU A 118 5.06 9.67 7.25
C LEU A 118 6.20 9.71 6.21
N GLY A 119 6.82 8.55 5.94
CA GLY A 119 7.91 8.40 4.97
C GLY A 119 7.65 9.06 3.63
#